data_AF-M5BWA3-F1
#
_entry.id   AF-M5BWA3-F1
#
_cell.length_a   1.000
_cell.length_b   1.000
_cell.length_c   1.000
_cell.angle_alpha   90.00
_cell.angle_beta   90.00
_cell.angle_gamma   90.00
#
_symmetry.space_group_name_H-M   'P 1'
#
loop_
_entity.id
_entity.type
_entity.pdbx_description
1 polymer ?
#
loop_
_entity_poly.entity_id
_entity_poly.type
_entity_poly.pdbx_seq_one_letter_code
_entity_poly.pdbx_strand_id
1 'polypeptide(L)'
;MIAATASLRIGELSDRIGSLSPQSIVEQVNIETLQSILKMSEDIDTYQYFKSQRLVGGCIALMQQIKVEGKASPLSYEYGYLCFRVVLFTLGFHFIYRSDTYRVMQENMRLTPGIEYPLVFSSHVAQAVRAKVHAAQQSLDCDSILGWGSSVYRPLVSREQVKGLIEMLWADRANLLRVLSSTYNPAISGLSFLIWRYIYIYGKKTRYAPGEPMLAIAEELYKLLHITPGEVDKLFPRSDDSQAIFEAYISRLAPSDARIYAPINITLAIILLDLIVANMGPGLEGLLPTVFELTIERFWRAWSYNEHAKPTLIVNAGAVLKHIKTLLQLTSRTTVFSPSVQKDILQAFAKSDLLDMAGAVLLNLNANFVESTPEYATGVDVNCNLMKIIETTFENIGAIHSPTILEECFRNYAADWAKVQHQFVIRGMCMDLHSDRIPKTMVRKRHYETCNGIWDSVAKALRQKDNIQAAGDWDIGGERDPHRDTCQQFSHVFDPSHASGPPSFANLLKLLNPW
;
A
#
# COMPACT_ATOMS: atom_id res chain seq x y z
N MET A 1 -15.11 -32.44 22.06
CA MET A 1 -16.55 -32.76 22.26
C MET A 1 -17.38 -31.50 22.49
N ILE A 2 -17.06 -30.66 23.50
CA ILE A 2 -17.80 -29.41 23.82
C ILE A 2 -17.91 -28.45 22.61
N ALA A 3 -16.81 -28.22 21.89
CA ALA A 3 -16.80 -27.28 20.76
C ALA A 3 -17.60 -27.78 19.53
N ALA A 4 -17.71 -29.11 19.34
CA ALA A 4 -18.55 -29.68 18.28
C ALA A 4 -20.05 -29.53 18.60
N THR A 5 -20.42 -29.74 19.86
CA THR A 5 -21.79 -29.49 20.37
C THR A 5 -22.13 -28.00 20.32
N ALA A 6 -21.19 -27.13 20.66
CA ALA A 6 -21.33 -25.68 20.55
C ALA A 6 -21.59 -25.22 19.10
N SER A 7 -20.86 -25.78 18.13
CA SER A 7 -21.05 -25.47 16.72
C SER A 7 -22.42 -25.88 16.17
N LEU A 8 -22.97 -26.99 16.66
CA LEU A 8 -24.35 -27.40 16.32
C LEU A 8 -25.37 -26.45 16.94
N ARG A 9 -25.17 -26.08 18.22
CA ARG A 9 -26.07 -25.19 18.97
C ARG A 9 -26.17 -23.80 18.36
N ILE A 10 -25.06 -23.20 17.93
CA ILE A 10 -25.07 -21.90 17.21
C ILE A 10 -25.87 -22.02 15.90
N GLY A 11 -25.71 -23.14 15.19
CA GLY A 11 -26.42 -23.37 13.94
C GLY A 11 -27.93 -23.50 14.11
N GLU A 12 -28.39 -24.14 15.17
CA GLU A 12 -29.82 -24.27 15.50
C GLU A 12 -30.42 -22.96 16.05
N LEU A 13 -29.61 -22.19 16.78
CA LEU A 13 -30.02 -20.88 17.31
C LEU A 13 -30.32 -19.88 16.17
N SER A 14 -29.61 -19.98 15.05
CA SER A 14 -29.81 -19.11 13.87
C SER A 14 -31.27 -19.08 13.39
N ASP A 15 -31.98 -20.20 13.47
CA ASP A 15 -33.34 -20.33 12.97
C ASP A 15 -34.39 -19.72 13.93
N ARG A 16 -34.01 -19.48 15.19
CA ARG A 16 -34.90 -19.06 16.28
C ARG A 16 -34.54 -17.70 16.88
N ILE A 17 -33.44 -17.09 16.45
CA ILE A 17 -32.88 -15.90 17.11
C ILE A 17 -33.84 -14.71 17.16
N GLY A 18 -34.68 -14.54 16.12
CA GLY A 18 -35.62 -13.43 16.03
C GLY A 18 -36.77 -13.49 17.04
N SER A 19 -36.98 -14.62 17.72
CA SER A 19 -38.03 -14.81 18.72
C SER A 19 -37.52 -14.96 20.15
N LEU A 20 -36.20 -14.89 20.36
CA LEU A 20 -35.58 -15.07 21.66
C LEU A 20 -35.20 -13.73 22.30
N SER A 21 -35.29 -13.64 23.62
CA SER A 21 -34.77 -12.49 24.36
C SER A 21 -33.23 -12.49 24.34
N PRO A 22 -32.57 -11.32 24.45
CA PRO A 22 -31.11 -11.24 24.53
C PRO A 22 -30.50 -12.11 25.64
N GLN A 23 -31.17 -12.21 26.80
CA GLN A 23 -30.74 -13.06 27.92
C GLN A 23 -30.79 -14.55 27.55
N SER A 24 -31.86 -15.00 26.90
CA SER A 24 -32.00 -16.40 26.45
C SER A 24 -30.99 -16.78 25.37
N ILE A 25 -30.53 -15.80 24.57
CA ILE A 25 -29.46 -15.99 23.58
C ILE A 25 -28.12 -16.21 24.29
N VAL A 26 -27.77 -15.37 25.27
CA VAL A 26 -26.50 -15.45 26.01
C VAL A 26 -26.43 -16.73 26.86
N GLU A 27 -27.54 -17.19 27.43
CA GLU A 27 -27.63 -18.48 28.14
C GLU A 27 -27.35 -19.68 27.22
N GLN A 28 -27.61 -19.55 25.91
CA GLN A 28 -27.41 -20.62 24.95
C GLN A 28 -26.03 -20.59 24.29
N VAL A 29 -25.51 -19.39 24.03
CA VAL A 29 -24.18 -19.17 23.44
C VAL A 29 -23.54 -18.02 24.21
N ASN A 30 -22.59 -18.35 25.09
CA ASN A 30 -21.84 -17.38 25.89
C ASN A 30 -20.42 -17.18 25.32
N ILE A 31 -19.65 -16.27 25.92
CA ILE A 31 -18.26 -15.98 25.53
C ILE A 31 -17.40 -17.25 25.58
N GLU A 32 -17.50 -18.05 26.64
CA GLU A 32 -16.74 -19.30 26.81
C GLU A 32 -17.03 -20.32 25.69
N THR A 33 -18.27 -20.36 25.21
CA THR A 33 -18.70 -21.21 24.09
C THR A 33 -17.98 -20.79 22.80
N LEU A 34 -17.95 -19.49 22.51
CA LEU A 34 -17.28 -18.94 21.33
C LEU A 34 -15.76 -19.10 21.40
N GLN A 35 -15.16 -18.85 22.57
CA GLN A 35 -13.73 -19.09 22.81
C GLN A 35 -13.37 -20.58 22.64
N SER A 36 -14.21 -21.49 23.14
CA SER A 36 -14.02 -22.94 22.95
C SER A 36 -14.05 -23.35 21.49
N ILE A 37 -14.86 -22.68 20.66
CA ILE A 37 -14.89 -22.90 19.21
C ILE A 37 -13.60 -22.39 18.57
N LEU A 38 -13.15 -21.19 18.91
CA LEU A 38 -11.92 -20.63 18.35
C LEU A 38 -10.67 -21.42 18.76
N LYS A 39 -10.66 -22.01 19.96
CA LYS A 39 -9.59 -22.90 20.42
C LYS A 39 -9.41 -24.13 19.51
N MET A 40 -10.42 -24.52 18.75
CA MET A 40 -10.29 -25.58 17.73
C MET A 40 -9.34 -25.21 16.58
N SER A 41 -8.97 -23.93 16.43
CA SER A 41 -7.96 -23.52 15.46
C SER A 41 -6.52 -23.74 15.93
N GLU A 42 -6.32 -24.12 17.19
CA GLU A 42 -5.00 -24.39 17.78
C GLU A 42 -4.57 -25.86 17.59
N ASP A 43 -5.45 -26.73 17.08
CA ASP A 43 -5.18 -28.15 16.86
C ASP A 43 -5.62 -28.59 15.45
N ILE A 44 -4.72 -29.27 14.73
CA ILE A 44 -4.90 -29.77 13.36
C ILE A 44 -6.12 -30.69 13.26
N ASP A 45 -6.36 -31.52 14.28
CA ASP A 45 -7.41 -32.54 14.25
C ASP A 45 -8.81 -31.96 14.48
N THR A 46 -8.88 -30.75 15.03
CA THR A 46 -10.14 -30.06 15.33
C THR A 46 -10.59 -29.10 14.23
N TYR A 47 -9.75 -28.78 13.24
CA TYR A 47 -10.12 -27.89 12.12
C TYR A 47 -11.38 -28.35 11.37
N GLN A 48 -11.60 -29.66 11.24
CA GLN A 48 -12.78 -30.23 10.57
C GLN A 48 -14.12 -29.79 11.17
N TYR A 49 -14.16 -29.33 12.42
CA TYR A 49 -15.38 -28.85 13.06
C TYR A 49 -15.87 -27.50 12.52
N PHE A 50 -15.01 -26.74 11.81
CA PHE A 50 -15.42 -25.54 11.06
C PHE A 50 -16.19 -25.86 9.76
N LYS A 51 -16.41 -27.15 9.44
CA LYS A 51 -17.20 -27.59 8.28
C LYS A 51 -18.70 -27.25 8.38
N SER A 52 -19.21 -26.92 9.57
CA SER A 52 -20.63 -26.60 9.73
C SER A 52 -20.98 -25.27 9.04
N GLN A 53 -21.74 -25.34 7.95
CA GLN A 53 -22.21 -24.14 7.20
C GLN A 53 -23.10 -23.23 8.06
N ARG A 54 -23.81 -23.80 9.04
CA ARG A 54 -24.73 -23.05 9.91
C ARG A 54 -24.00 -22.10 10.87
N LEU A 55 -22.70 -22.30 11.12
CA LEU A 55 -21.89 -21.43 11.96
C LEU A 55 -21.84 -19.99 11.43
N VAL A 56 -21.68 -19.83 10.09
CA VAL A 56 -21.63 -18.49 9.47
C VAL A 56 -22.95 -17.76 9.71
N GLY A 57 -24.07 -18.40 9.36
CA GLY A 57 -25.40 -17.81 9.54
C GLY A 57 -25.71 -17.48 11.00
N GLY A 58 -25.45 -18.41 11.92
CA GLY A 58 -25.70 -18.21 13.35
C GLY A 58 -24.85 -17.09 13.96
N CYS A 59 -23.56 -17.00 13.61
CA CYS A 59 -22.70 -15.93 14.10
C CYS A 59 -23.08 -14.56 13.50
N ILE A 60 -23.51 -14.50 12.23
CA ILE A 60 -24.06 -13.26 11.65
C ILE A 60 -25.31 -12.84 12.42
N ALA A 61 -26.23 -13.77 12.67
CA ALA A 61 -27.47 -13.51 13.38
C ALA A 61 -27.24 -13.03 14.83
N LEU A 62 -26.23 -13.58 15.51
CA LEU A 62 -25.78 -13.16 16.84
C LEU A 62 -25.20 -11.74 16.82
N MET A 63 -24.31 -11.44 15.88
CA MET A 63 -23.71 -10.10 15.75
C MET A 63 -24.77 -9.02 15.48
N GLN A 64 -25.82 -9.34 14.72
CA GLN A 64 -26.91 -8.41 14.41
C GLN A 64 -27.70 -7.96 15.65
N GLN A 65 -27.66 -8.72 16.75
CA GLN A 65 -28.32 -8.35 18.01
C GLN A 65 -27.53 -7.28 18.79
N ILE A 66 -26.26 -7.05 18.44
CA ILE A 66 -25.38 -6.16 19.19
C ILE A 66 -25.51 -4.75 18.64
N LYS A 67 -26.18 -3.89 19.40
CA LYS A 67 -26.42 -2.49 19.04
C LYS A 67 -25.99 -1.55 20.16
N VAL A 68 -25.32 -0.47 19.79
CA VAL A 68 -25.00 0.66 20.67
C VAL A 68 -25.82 1.85 20.18
N GLU A 69 -26.65 2.43 21.05
CA GLU A 69 -27.53 3.55 20.70
C GLU A 69 -28.40 3.28 19.46
N GLY A 70 -28.86 2.04 19.30
CA GLY A 70 -29.69 1.61 18.16
C GLY A 70 -28.92 1.33 16.86
N LYS A 71 -27.62 1.63 16.79
CA LYS A 71 -26.76 1.32 15.63
C LYS A 71 -26.05 0.00 15.82
N ALA A 72 -25.88 -0.78 14.75
CA ALA A 72 -25.13 -2.03 14.81
C ALA A 72 -23.66 -1.75 15.16
N SER A 73 -23.17 -2.37 16.24
CA SER A 73 -21.78 -2.24 16.66
C SER A 73 -21.24 -3.52 17.31
N PRO A 74 -21.22 -4.66 16.57
CA PRO A 74 -20.78 -5.93 17.09
C PRO A 74 -19.31 -5.96 17.53
N LEU A 75 -18.44 -5.19 16.90
CA LEU A 75 -17.00 -5.19 17.14
C LEU A 75 -16.58 -4.30 18.33
N SER A 76 -17.52 -3.54 18.91
CA SER A 76 -17.29 -2.81 20.17
C SER A 76 -17.25 -3.73 21.39
N TYR A 77 -17.71 -4.98 21.27
CA TYR A 77 -17.78 -5.93 22.38
C TYR A 77 -17.08 -7.25 22.03
N GLU A 78 -16.47 -7.88 23.04
CA GLU A 78 -15.78 -9.16 22.89
C GLU A 78 -16.68 -10.23 22.26
N TYR A 79 -17.95 -10.30 22.69
CA TYR A 79 -18.90 -11.29 22.19
C TYR A 79 -19.09 -11.22 20.66
N GLY A 80 -19.27 -10.01 20.11
CA GLY A 80 -19.44 -9.83 18.67
C GLY A 80 -18.13 -10.00 17.90
N TYR A 81 -17.00 -9.57 18.47
CA TYR A 81 -15.68 -9.86 17.91
C TYR A 81 -15.39 -11.37 17.81
N LEU A 82 -15.73 -12.15 18.83
CA LEU A 82 -15.57 -13.62 18.80
C LEU A 82 -16.48 -14.25 17.73
N CYS A 83 -17.72 -13.79 17.60
CA CYS A 83 -18.61 -14.21 16.51
C CYS A 83 -18.00 -13.90 15.14
N PHE A 84 -17.45 -12.70 14.96
CA PHE A 84 -16.75 -12.29 13.73
C PHE A 84 -15.56 -13.22 13.42
N ARG A 85 -14.74 -13.56 14.41
CA ARG A 85 -13.63 -14.51 14.22
C ARG A 85 -14.11 -15.90 13.82
N VAL A 86 -15.19 -16.40 14.43
CA VAL A 86 -15.76 -17.70 14.06
C VAL A 86 -16.26 -17.67 12.61
N VAL A 87 -16.86 -16.56 12.15
CA VAL A 87 -17.21 -16.37 10.74
C VAL A 87 -15.96 -16.47 9.85
N LEU A 88 -14.86 -15.79 10.19
CA LEU A 88 -13.63 -15.84 9.39
C LEU A 88 -13.06 -17.26 9.26
N PHE A 89 -12.93 -17.99 10.38
CA PHE A 89 -12.43 -19.37 10.36
C PHE A 89 -13.36 -20.31 9.59
N THR A 90 -14.67 -20.19 9.79
CA THR A 90 -15.65 -21.03 9.10
C THR A 90 -15.64 -20.76 7.59
N LEU A 91 -15.59 -19.49 7.17
CA LEU A 91 -15.48 -19.12 5.76
C LEU A 91 -14.16 -19.66 5.17
N GLY A 92 -13.03 -19.39 5.82
CA GLY A 92 -11.71 -19.85 5.37
C GLY A 92 -11.63 -21.36 5.21
N PHE A 93 -12.18 -22.11 6.18
CA PHE A 93 -12.22 -23.56 6.13
C PHE A 93 -12.96 -24.06 4.89
N HIS A 94 -14.11 -23.46 4.57
CA HIS A 94 -14.87 -23.83 3.37
C HIS A 94 -14.12 -23.52 2.07
N PHE A 95 -13.34 -22.43 2.02
CA PHE A 95 -12.50 -22.13 0.85
C PHE A 95 -11.44 -23.20 0.64
N ILE A 96 -10.78 -23.65 1.72
CA ILE A 96 -9.76 -24.70 1.65
C ILE A 96 -10.40 -26.05 1.29
N TYR A 97 -11.48 -26.40 1.97
CA TYR A 97 -12.19 -27.66 1.76
C TYR A 97 -12.74 -27.78 0.32
N ARG A 98 -13.28 -26.70 -0.24
CA ARG A 98 -13.83 -26.69 -1.61
C ARG A 98 -12.77 -26.46 -2.70
N SER A 99 -11.53 -26.16 -2.32
CA SER A 99 -10.40 -26.02 -3.25
C SER A 99 -9.48 -27.25 -3.25
N ASP A 100 -9.87 -28.32 -2.56
CA ASP A 100 -9.11 -29.55 -2.37
C ASP A 100 -7.70 -29.34 -1.77
N THR A 101 -7.46 -28.22 -1.08
CA THR A 101 -6.17 -27.90 -0.45
C THR A 101 -6.11 -28.29 1.03
N TYR A 102 -7.18 -28.89 1.57
CA TYR A 102 -7.26 -29.25 3.00
C TYR A 102 -6.16 -30.22 3.44
N ARG A 103 -5.90 -31.27 2.66
CA ARG A 103 -4.85 -32.25 2.97
C ARG A 103 -3.47 -31.61 2.95
N VAL A 104 -3.20 -30.76 1.95
CA VAL A 104 -1.94 -30.04 1.80
C VAL A 104 -1.71 -29.09 2.98
N MET A 105 -2.77 -28.39 3.42
CA MET A 105 -2.72 -27.55 4.61
C MET A 105 -2.34 -28.35 5.86
N GLN A 106 -3.00 -29.50 6.10
CA GLN A 106 -2.69 -30.34 7.26
C GLN A 106 -1.25 -30.87 7.24
N GLU A 107 -0.76 -31.26 6.06
CA GLU A 107 0.63 -31.69 5.90
C GLU A 107 1.61 -30.55 6.20
N ASN A 108 1.36 -29.35 5.67
CA ASN A 108 2.19 -28.18 5.95
C ASN A 108 2.18 -27.80 7.44
N MET A 109 1.04 -27.88 8.13
CA MET A 109 0.95 -27.65 9.57
C MET A 109 1.83 -28.65 10.36
N ARG A 110 1.88 -29.92 9.93
CA ARG A 110 2.75 -30.93 10.56
C ARG A 110 4.23 -30.70 10.28
N LEU A 111 4.57 -30.22 9.08
CA LEU A 111 5.93 -29.93 8.65
C LEU A 111 6.49 -28.62 9.24
N THR A 112 5.65 -27.76 9.83
CA THR A 112 6.04 -26.45 10.37
C THR A 112 5.64 -26.26 11.85
N PRO A 113 6.15 -27.10 12.78
CA PRO A 113 5.72 -27.09 14.18
C PRO A 113 6.03 -25.80 14.95
N GLY A 114 6.90 -24.93 14.41
CA GLY A 114 7.22 -23.61 14.98
C GLY A 114 6.33 -22.47 14.50
N ILE A 115 5.34 -22.75 13.64
CA ILE A 115 4.40 -21.75 13.10
C ILE A 115 3.01 -22.04 13.65
N GLU A 116 2.35 -21.01 14.17
CA GLU A 116 0.97 -21.11 14.64
C GLU A 116 0.04 -21.59 13.51
N TYR A 117 -0.78 -22.62 13.77
CA TYR A 117 -1.67 -23.19 12.76
C TYR A 117 -2.60 -22.17 12.09
N PRO A 118 -3.16 -21.16 12.80
CA PRO A 118 -3.92 -20.10 12.15
C PRO A 118 -3.16 -19.36 11.03
N LEU A 119 -1.82 -19.22 11.13
CA LEU A 119 -0.99 -18.60 10.09
C LEU A 119 -0.90 -19.47 8.84
N VAL A 120 -0.62 -20.76 9.02
CA VAL A 120 -0.57 -21.74 7.92
C VAL A 120 -1.93 -21.80 7.24
N PHE A 121 -3.01 -21.91 8.03
CA PHE A 121 -4.39 -21.88 7.57
C PHE A 121 -4.67 -20.64 6.72
N SER A 122 -4.39 -19.43 7.23
CA SER A 122 -4.68 -18.19 6.52
C SER A 122 -3.92 -18.07 5.20
N SER A 123 -2.69 -18.56 5.12
CA SER A 123 -1.91 -18.62 3.88
C SER A 123 -2.60 -19.48 2.82
N HIS A 124 -3.09 -20.66 3.21
CA HIS A 124 -3.85 -21.55 2.31
C HIS A 124 -5.19 -20.97 1.88
N VAL A 125 -5.91 -20.26 2.77
CA VAL A 125 -7.13 -19.53 2.38
C VAL A 125 -6.79 -18.46 1.34
N ALA A 126 -5.74 -17.67 1.56
CA ALA A 126 -5.31 -16.64 0.61
C ALA A 126 -4.91 -17.25 -0.76
N GLN A 127 -4.25 -18.40 -0.77
CA GLN A 127 -3.92 -19.12 -2.00
C GLN A 127 -5.19 -19.59 -2.76
N ALA A 128 -6.15 -20.17 -2.05
CA ALA A 128 -7.43 -20.58 -2.64
C ALA A 128 -8.20 -19.39 -3.23
N VAL A 129 -8.23 -18.27 -2.50
CA VAL A 129 -8.84 -17.01 -2.96
C VAL A 129 -8.15 -16.49 -4.22
N ARG A 130 -6.81 -16.43 -4.26
CA ARG A 130 -6.04 -15.98 -5.44
C ARG A 130 -6.35 -16.83 -6.67
N ALA A 131 -6.41 -18.15 -6.53
CA ALA A 131 -6.75 -19.05 -7.63
C ALA A 131 -8.15 -18.73 -8.20
N LYS A 132 -9.13 -18.42 -7.34
CA LYS A 132 -10.49 -18.05 -7.77
C LYS A 132 -10.58 -16.65 -8.37
N VAL A 133 -9.82 -15.69 -7.86
CA VAL A 133 -9.70 -14.36 -8.49
C VAL A 133 -9.10 -14.48 -9.90
N HIS A 134 -8.04 -15.27 -10.05
CA HIS A 134 -7.44 -15.52 -11.37
C HIS A 134 -8.41 -16.22 -12.33
N ALA A 135 -9.14 -17.23 -11.86
CA ALA A 135 -10.20 -17.86 -12.65
C ALA A 135 -11.25 -16.86 -13.12
N ALA A 136 -11.70 -15.95 -12.23
CA ALA A 136 -12.66 -14.90 -12.58
C ALA A 136 -12.13 -13.94 -13.65
N GLN A 137 -10.85 -13.57 -13.60
CA GLN A 137 -10.20 -12.73 -14.63
C GLN A 137 -10.20 -13.41 -16.01
N GLN A 138 -10.17 -14.74 -16.02
CA GLN A 138 -10.27 -15.56 -17.23
C GLN A 138 -11.73 -15.90 -17.61
N SER A 139 -12.71 -15.24 -16.98
CA SER A 139 -14.15 -15.53 -17.15
C SER A 139 -14.56 -16.97 -16.82
N LEU A 140 -13.78 -17.66 -15.98
CA LEU A 140 -14.10 -18.99 -15.46
C LEU A 140 -14.95 -18.90 -14.19
N ASP A 141 -15.58 -20.01 -13.84
CA ASP A 141 -16.41 -20.08 -12.64
C ASP A 141 -15.58 -19.92 -11.35
N CYS A 142 -15.86 -18.82 -10.65
CA CYS A 142 -15.31 -18.48 -9.35
C CYS A 142 -16.35 -18.51 -8.23
N ASP A 143 -17.65 -18.62 -8.56
CA ASP A 143 -18.77 -18.53 -7.62
C ASP A 143 -19.09 -19.89 -6.98
N SER A 144 -18.71 -20.99 -7.63
CA SER A 144 -18.90 -22.34 -7.08
C SER A 144 -18.27 -22.55 -5.70
N ILE A 145 -17.17 -21.85 -5.39
CA ILE A 145 -16.51 -21.91 -4.07
C ILE A 145 -17.43 -21.37 -2.97
N LEU A 146 -18.30 -20.41 -3.27
CA LEU A 146 -19.32 -19.89 -2.36
C LEU A 146 -20.59 -20.75 -2.35
N GLY A 147 -20.71 -21.68 -3.29
CA GLY A 147 -21.95 -22.41 -3.56
C GLY A 147 -22.98 -21.52 -4.26
N TRP A 148 -22.52 -20.46 -4.93
CA TRP A 148 -23.35 -19.62 -5.78
C TRP A 148 -23.15 -20.09 -7.24
N GLY A 149 -24.23 -20.18 -8.02
CA GLY A 149 -24.15 -20.67 -9.42
C GLY A 149 -24.24 -22.20 -9.54
N SER A 150 -23.59 -22.77 -10.56
CA SER A 150 -23.64 -24.21 -10.91
C SER A 150 -22.77 -25.08 -10.00
N SER A 151 -22.93 -24.94 -8.68
CA SER A 151 -22.16 -25.69 -7.68
C SER A 151 -22.90 -26.95 -7.23
N VAL A 152 -22.16 -28.04 -7.03
CA VAL A 152 -22.66 -29.25 -6.33
C VAL A 152 -22.83 -28.97 -4.83
N TYR A 153 -22.20 -27.91 -4.32
CA TYR A 153 -22.26 -27.53 -2.92
C TYR A 153 -23.45 -26.60 -2.64
N ARG A 154 -24.09 -26.82 -1.48
CA ARG A 154 -25.05 -25.84 -0.95
C ARG A 154 -24.37 -24.48 -0.72
N PRO A 155 -25.11 -23.36 -0.89
CA PRO A 155 -24.60 -22.02 -0.58
C PRO A 155 -24.03 -21.98 0.84
N LEU A 156 -22.80 -21.46 0.96
CA LEU A 156 -22.14 -21.31 2.26
C LEU A 156 -22.86 -20.32 3.17
N VAL A 157 -23.42 -19.27 2.57
CA VAL A 157 -24.18 -18.21 3.21
C VAL A 157 -25.18 -17.68 2.19
N SER A 158 -26.40 -17.33 2.63
CA SER A 158 -27.39 -16.73 1.74
C SER A 158 -26.97 -15.31 1.34
N ARG A 159 -27.46 -14.84 0.20
CA ARG A 159 -27.10 -13.49 -0.27
C ARG A 159 -27.65 -12.40 0.66
N GLU A 160 -28.80 -12.64 1.26
CA GLU A 160 -29.44 -11.77 2.25
C GLU A 160 -28.60 -11.68 3.53
N GLN A 161 -28.03 -12.80 3.98
CA GLN A 161 -27.11 -12.82 5.13
C GLN A 161 -25.81 -12.07 4.82
N VAL A 162 -25.27 -12.20 3.60
CA VAL A 162 -24.09 -11.43 3.18
C VAL A 162 -24.40 -9.93 3.13
N LYS A 163 -25.57 -9.55 2.60
CA LYS A 163 -26.02 -8.15 2.62
C LYS A 163 -26.02 -7.60 4.05
N GLY A 164 -26.69 -8.30 4.96
CA GLY A 164 -26.77 -7.90 6.37
C GLY A 164 -25.40 -7.85 7.04
N LEU A 165 -24.49 -8.77 6.71
CA LEU A 165 -23.10 -8.74 7.20
C LEU A 165 -22.35 -7.51 6.70
N ILE A 166 -22.43 -7.18 5.41
CA ILE A 166 -21.75 -6.02 4.83
C ILE A 166 -22.28 -4.71 5.43
N GLU A 167 -23.60 -4.55 5.50
CA GLU A 167 -24.24 -3.36 6.08
C GLU A 167 -23.84 -3.17 7.55
N MET A 168 -23.81 -4.26 8.31
CA MET A 168 -23.38 -4.25 9.71
C MET A 168 -21.90 -3.91 9.87
N LEU A 169 -21.01 -4.53 9.10
CA LEU A 169 -19.57 -4.25 9.13
C LEU A 169 -19.27 -2.81 8.68
N TRP A 170 -20.05 -2.27 7.75
CA TRP A 170 -19.93 -0.89 7.31
C TRP A 170 -20.43 0.11 8.36
N ALA A 171 -21.54 -0.21 9.03
CA ALA A 171 -22.03 0.59 10.14
C ALA A 171 -20.99 0.66 11.28
N ASP A 172 -20.27 -0.43 11.52
CA ASP A 172 -19.24 -0.58 12.55
C ASP A 172 -17.80 -0.43 12.03
N ARG A 173 -17.62 0.26 10.90
CA ARG A 173 -16.36 0.32 10.13
C ARG A 173 -15.14 0.83 10.92
N ALA A 174 -15.33 1.74 11.87
CA ALA A 174 -14.23 2.26 12.69
C ALA A 174 -13.66 1.17 13.62
N ASN A 175 -14.55 0.40 14.27
CA ASN A 175 -14.13 -0.75 15.07
C ASN A 175 -13.60 -1.89 14.20
N LEU A 176 -14.15 -2.09 13.00
CA LEU A 176 -13.60 -3.04 12.03
C LEU A 176 -12.16 -2.68 11.66
N LEU A 177 -11.90 -1.41 11.34
CA LEU A 177 -10.54 -0.96 11.02
C LEU A 177 -9.60 -1.19 12.20
N ARG A 178 -10.02 -0.86 13.43
CA ARG A 178 -9.24 -1.11 14.64
C ARG A 178 -8.95 -2.59 14.85
N VAL A 179 -9.94 -3.45 14.66
CA VAL A 179 -9.76 -4.92 14.73
C VAL A 179 -8.76 -5.40 13.69
N LEU A 180 -8.88 -4.93 12.45
CA LEU A 180 -7.99 -5.33 11.35
C LEU A 180 -6.55 -4.82 11.53
N SER A 181 -6.36 -3.66 12.16
CA SER A 181 -5.03 -3.08 12.41
C SER A 181 -4.34 -3.64 13.65
N SER A 182 -5.11 -3.94 14.71
CA SER A 182 -4.55 -4.32 16.01
C SER A 182 -4.49 -5.83 16.27
N THR A 183 -5.23 -6.64 15.51
CA THR A 183 -5.29 -8.09 15.74
C THR A 183 -4.96 -8.88 14.48
N TYR A 184 -4.42 -10.08 14.69
CA TYR A 184 -4.28 -11.04 13.61
C TYR A 184 -5.66 -11.61 13.25
N ASN A 185 -6.05 -11.47 11.98
CA ASN A 185 -7.34 -11.92 11.46
C ASN A 185 -7.16 -13.04 10.41
N PRO A 186 -6.94 -14.30 10.85
CA PRO A 186 -6.84 -15.44 9.95
C PRO A 186 -8.00 -15.50 8.98
N ALA A 187 -7.72 -15.85 7.72
CA ALA A 187 -8.73 -16.06 6.67
C ALA A 187 -9.58 -14.83 6.28
N ILE A 188 -9.15 -13.61 6.63
CA ILE A 188 -9.81 -12.38 6.18
C ILE A 188 -9.97 -12.31 4.64
N SER A 189 -9.05 -12.93 3.89
CA SER A 189 -9.11 -13.05 2.43
C SER A 189 -10.38 -13.75 1.93
N GLY A 190 -10.91 -14.73 2.68
CA GLY A 190 -12.17 -15.40 2.36
C GLY A 190 -13.38 -14.47 2.49
N LEU A 191 -13.40 -13.65 3.54
CA LEU A 191 -14.42 -12.60 3.71
C LEU A 191 -14.29 -11.53 2.62
N SER A 192 -13.08 -11.06 2.32
CA SER A 192 -12.84 -10.11 1.24
C SER A 192 -13.36 -10.63 -0.11
N PHE A 193 -13.12 -11.90 -0.43
CA PHE A 193 -13.64 -12.53 -1.64
C PHE A 193 -15.18 -12.60 -1.64
N LEU A 194 -15.79 -12.99 -0.52
CA LEU A 194 -17.24 -13.04 -0.37
C LEU A 194 -17.89 -11.67 -0.63
N ILE A 195 -17.33 -10.63 -0.02
CA ILE A 195 -17.79 -9.24 -0.18
C ILE A 195 -17.63 -8.81 -1.64
N TRP A 196 -16.45 -9.03 -2.24
CA TRP A 196 -16.20 -8.71 -3.65
C TRP A 196 -17.19 -9.39 -4.59
N ARG A 197 -17.42 -10.70 -4.44
CA ARG A 197 -18.35 -11.45 -5.30
C ARG A 197 -19.79 -10.99 -5.14
N TYR A 198 -20.22 -10.71 -3.91
CA TYR A 198 -21.55 -10.18 -3.65
C TYR A 198 -21.76 -8.86 -4.40
N ILE A 199 -20.83 -7.93 -4.21
CA ILE A 199 -20.78 -6.64 -4.91
C ILE A 199 -20.76 -6.82 -6.42
N TYR A 200 -19.99 -7.78 -6.93
CA TYR A 200 -19.85 -7.97 -8.36
C TYR A 200 -21.18 -8.38 -9.01
N ILE A 201 -21.85 -9.36 -8.40
CA ILE A 201 -23.11 -9.92 -8.90
C ILE A 201 -24.25 -8.90 -8.83
N TYR A 202 -24.32 -8.13 -7.75
CA TYR A 202 -25.42 -7.18 -7.53
C TYR A 202 -25.16 -5.80 -8.17
N GLY A 203 -23.91 -5.31 -8.16
CA GLY A 203 -23.51 -4.06 -8.83
C GLY A 203 -23.77 -4.06 -10.33
N LYS A 204 -23.78 -5.23 -11.00
CA LYS A 204 -24.18 -5.35 -12.41
C LYS A 204 -25.69 -5.25 -12.66
N LYS A 205 -26.53 -5.45 -11.64
CA LYS A 205 -27.99 -5.56 -11.80
C LYS A 205 -28.77 -4.34 -11.32
N THR A 206 -28.22 -3.54 -10.41
CA THR A 206 -28.93 -2.42 -9.80
C THR A 206 -28.13 -1.13 -9.98
N ARG A 207 -28.73 -0.14 -10.67
CA ARG A 207 -28.33 1.26 -10.50
C ARG A 207 -28.75 1.65 -9.08
N TYR A 208 -27.83 1.51 -8.12
CA TYR A 208 -28.08 1.93 -6.75
C TYR A 208 -28.30 3.45 -6.71
N ALA A 209 -29.12 3.91 -5.75
CA ALA A 209 -29.24 5.34 -5.48
C ALA A 209 -27.92 5.88 -4.89
N PRO A 210 -27.51 7.12 -5.22
CA PRO A 210 -26.34 7.74 -4.60
C PRO A 210 -26.47 7.75 -3.07
N GLY A 211 -25.47 7.24 -2.35
CA GLY A 211 -25.42 7.24 -0.89
C GLY A 211 -25.66 5.89 -0.19
N GLU A 212 -25.91 4.80 -0.93
CA GLU A 212 -25.98 3.47 -0.32
C GLU A 212 -24.58 2.91 0.01
N PRO A 213 -24.36 2.36 1.23
CA PRO A 213 -23.10 1.71 1.63
C PRO A 213 -22.58 0.67 0.62
N MET A 214 -23.51 -0.07 0.01
CA MET A 214 -23.18 -1.10 -0.97
C MET A 214 -22.60 -0.53 -2.25
N LEU A 215 -23.03 0.66 -2.69
CA LEU A 215 -22.47 1.33 -3.86
C LEU A 215 -21.07 1.86 -3.57
N ALA A 216 -20.85 2.44 -2.38
CA ALA A 216 -19.53 2.91 -1.95
C ALA A 216 -18.53 1.74 -1.90
N ILE A 217 -18.84 0.66 -1.16
CA ILE A 217 -17.96 -0.51 -1.07
C ILE A 217 -17.78 -1.18 -2.45
N ALA A 218 -18.82 -1.17 -3.30
CA ALA A 218 -18.73 -1.70 -4.65
C ALA A 218 -17.76 -0.92 -5.53
N GLU A 219 -17.94 0.39 -5.61
CA GLU A 219 -17.03 1.27 -6.33
C GLU A 219 -15.60 1.12 -5.82
N GLU A 220 -15.41 1.03 -4.50
CA GLU A 220 -14.11 0.83 -3.87
C GLU A 220 -13.43 -0.47 -4.30
N LEU A 221 -14.14 -1.59 -4.20
CA LEU A 221 -13.58 -2.88 -4.58
C LEU A 221 -13.40 -3.03 -6.08
N TYR A 222 -14.30 -2.47 -6.90
CA TYR A 222 -14.17 -2.50 -8.36
C TYR A 222 -12.97 -1.68 -8.85
N LYS A 223 -12.75 -0.50 -8.27
CA LYS A 223 -11.61 0.35 -8.58
C LYS A 223 -10.30 -0.24 -8.02
N LEU A 224 -10.30 -0.83 -6.82
CA LEU A 224 -9.17 -1.60 -6.25
C LEU A 224 -8.76 -2.81 -7.09
N LEU A 225 -9.69 -3.40 -7.85
CA LEU A 225 -9.45 -4.61 -8.65
C LEU A 225 -9.15 -4.32 -10.13
N HIS A 226 -9.32 -3.07 -10.61
CA HIS A 226 -8.96 -2.60 -11.95
C HIS A 226 -8.45 -1.14 -11.91
N ILE A 227 -7.24 -0.96 -11.40
CA ILE A 227 -6.70 0.35 -11.02
C ILE A 227 -6.26 1.15 -12.25
N THR A 228 -6.92 2.29 -12.47
CA THR A 228 -6.36 3.44 -13.21
C THR A 228 -6.21 4.60 -12.22
N PRO A 229 -5.03 5.24 -12.11
CA PRO A 229 -4.83 6.39 -11.22
C PRO A 229 -5.66 7.60 -11.71
N GLY A 230 -6.50 8.21 -10.84
CA GLY A 230 -7.11 9.51 -11.14
C GLY A 230 -8.53 9.79 -10.61
N GLU A 231 -9.28 8.80 -10.11
CA GLU A 231 -10.67 8.99 -9.64
C GLU A 231 -10.82 8.96 -8.11
N VAL A 232 -9.75 9.21 -7.37
CA VAL A 232 -9.62 8.77 -5.95
C VAL A 232 -10.37 9.63 -4.93
N ASP A 233 -10.70 10.87 -5.26
CA ASP A 233 -11.51 11.72 -4.38
C ASP A 233 -12.97 11.21 -4.22
N LYS A 234 -13.44 10.37 -5.16
CA LYS A 234 -14.75 9.71 -5.06
C LYS A 234 -14.67 8.34 -4.41
N LEU A 235 -13.45 7.80 -4.26
CA LEU A 235 -13.23 6.46 -3.76
C LEU A 235 -13.40 6.43 -2.23
N PHE A 236 -12.59 7.22 -1.54
CA PHE A 236 -12.53 7.16 -0.08
C PHE A 236 -13.17 8.40 0.53
N PRO A 237 -14.47 8.40 0.88
CA PRO A 237 -15.02 9.49 1.67
C PRO A 237 -14.26 9.57 3.00
N ARG A 238 -14.11 10.78 3.52
CA ARG A 238 -13.44 11.01 4.80
C ARG A 238 -14.11 10.17 5.90
N SER A 239 -13.30 9.37 6.59
CA SER A 239 -13.71 8.56 7.73
C SER A 239 -13.90 9.43 8.96
N ASP A 240 -14.86 9.05 9.80
CA ASP A 240 -15.03 9.63 11.14
C ASP A 240 -13.83 9.33 12.07
N ASP A 241 -13.06 8.29 11.74
CA ASP A 241 -11.82 7.89 12.44
C ASP A 241 -10.63 7.94 11.47
N SER A 242 -10.28 9.16 11.02
CA SER A 242 -9.15 9.39 10.11
C SER A 242 -7.80 9.02 10.75
N GLN A 243 -7.67 9.13 12.08
CA GLN A 243 -6.45 8.78 12.79
C GLN A 243 -6.14 7.28 12.68
N ALA A 244 -7.13 6.42 12.90
CA ALA A 244 -6.94 4.97 12.77
C ALA A 244 -6.50 4.56 11.35
N ILE A 245 -6.89 5.31 10.31
CA ILE A 245 -6.46 5.06 8.93
C ILE A 245 -4.96 5.33 8.76
N PHE A 246 -4.46 6.44 9.30
CA PHE A 246 -3.04 6.77 9.27
C PHE A 246 -2.22 5.73 10.05
N GLU A 247 -2.66 5.37 11.25
CA GLU A 247 -2.00 4.36 12.07
C GLU A 247 -1.98 2.97 11.40
N ALA A 248 -3.07 2.60 10.73
CA ALA A 248 -3.15 1.36 9.96
C ALA A 248 -2.18 1.37 8.77
N TYR A 249 -2.05 2.50 8.06
CA TYR A 249 -1.10 2.65 6.96
C TYR A 249 0.35 2.51 7.44
N ILE A 250 0.70 3.23 8.52
CA ILE A 250 2.01 3.16 9.17
C ILE A 250 2.33 1.72 9.57
N SER A 251 1.41 1.06 10.31
CA SER A 251 1.55 -0.32 10.75
C SER A 251 1.68 -1.30 9.57
N ARG A 252 1.08 -0.98 8.42
CA ARG A 252 1.14 -1.85 7.24
C ARG A 252 2.48 -1.76 6.50
N LEU A 253 3.11 -0.59 6.49
CA LEU A 253 4.43 -0.36 5.92
C LEU A 253 5.56 -0.86 6.81
N ALA A 254 5.37 -0.81 8.13
CA ALA A 254 6.29 -1.31 9.14
C ALA A 254 5.57 -2.32 10.06
N PRO A 255 5.23 -3.52 9.57
CA PRO A 255 4.50 -4.50 10.36
C PRO A 255 5.34 -4.99 11.54
N SER A 256 4.73 -5.04 12.73
CA SER A 256 5.35 -5.59 13.94
C SER A 256 5.73 -7.07 13.81
N ASP A 257 5.02 -7.81 12.94
CA ASP A 257 5.31 -9.21 12.62
C ASP A 257 5.25 -9.46 11.11
N ALA A 258 6.43 -9.57 10.49
CA ALA A 258 6.59 -9.85 9.06
C ALA A 258 6.11 -11.25 8.65
N ARG A 259 5.88 -12.17 9.59
CA ARG A 259 5.30 -13.50 9.30
C ARG A 259 3.82 -13.41 8.98
N ILE A 260 3.14 -12.42 9.58
CA ILE A 260 1.69 -12.21 9.45
C ILE A 260 1.38 -11.39 8.20
N TYR A 261 2.14 -10.33 7.98
CA TYR A 261 1.91 -9.39 6.88
C TYR A 261 3.11 -9.41 5.93
N ALA A 262 2.91 -9.99 4.74
CA ALA A 262 3.87 -9.83 3.65
C ALA A 262 4.07 -8.33 3.34
N PRO A 263 5.26 -7.87 2.95
CA PRO A 263 5.46 -6.47 2.55
C PRO A 263 4.44 -6.06 1.46
N ILE A 264 3.74 -4.92 1.61
CA ILE A 264 2.91 -4.41 0.51
C ILE A 264 3.80 -4.08 -0.67
N ASN A 265 3.34 -4.27 -1.91
CA ASN A 265 4.08 -3.76 -3.07
C ASN A 265 4.01 -2.22 -3.14
N ILE A 266 4.95 -1.58 -3.84
CA ILE A 266 5.01 -0.10 -3.93
C ILE A 266 3.77 0.49 -4.59
N THR A 267 3.22 -0.19 -5.60
CA THR A 267 2.00 0.24 -6.28
C THR A 267 0.83 0.32 -5.30
N LEU A 268 0.64 -0.70 -4.46
CA LEU A 268 -0.38 -0.72 -3.41
C LEU A 268 -0.11 0.34 -2.35
N ALA A 269 1.14 0.57 -1.97
CA ALA A 269 1.48 1.65 -1.05
C ALA A 269 1.03 3.01 -1.58
N ILE A 270 1.19 3.27 -2.89
CA ILE A 270 0.73 4.50 -3.55
C ILE A 270 -0.79 4.60 -3.57
N ILE A 271 -1.50 3.51 -3.92
CA ILE A 271 -2.97 3.50 -3.89
C ILE A 271 -3.50 3.80 -2.48
N LEU A 272 -2.84 3.27 -1.47
CA LEU A 272 -3.19 3.53 -0.08
C LEU A 272 -2.82 4.95 0.37
N LEU A 273 -1.87 5.64 -0.27
CA LEU A 273 -1.62 7.06 0.00
C LEU A 273 -2.78 7.94 -0.45
N ASP A 274 -3.49 7.58 -1.52
CA ASP A 274 -4.68 8.34 -1.90
C ASP A 274 -5.76 8.28 -0.79
N LEU A 275 -5.89 7.15 -0.09
CA LEU A 275 -6.75 7.02 1.10
C LEU A 275 -6.27 7.94 2.24
N ILE A 276 -4.96 8.06 2.45
CA ILE A 276 -4.38 9.00 3.41
C ILE A 276 -4.70 10.44 3.04
N VAL A 277 -4.55 10.81 1.76
CA VAL A 277 -4.89 12.14 1.24
C VAL A 277 -6.36 12.48 1.50
N ALA A 278 -7.27 11.57 1.20
CA ALA A 278 -8.71 11.79 1.39
C ALA A 278 -9.11 11.92 2.87
N ASN A 279 -8.30 11.40 3.79
CA ASN A 279 -8.52 11.44 5.23
C ASN A 279 -7.68 12.50 5.96
N MET A 280 -6.88 13.28 5.25
CA MET A 280 -6.09 14.34 5.88
C MET A 280 -7.00 15.41 6.48
N GLY A 281 -6.70 15.85 7.70
CA GLY A 281 -7.44 16.89 8.40
C GLY A 281 -6.72 17.39 9.65
N PRO A 282 -7.29 18.40 10.34
CA PRO A 282 -6.65 19.00 11.51
C PRO A 282 -6.41 17.97 12.61
N GLY A 283 -5.24 18.02 13.25
CA GLY A 283 -4.82 17.13 14.34
C GLY A 283 -4.03 15.89 13.89
N LEU A 284 -3.91 15.64 12.57
CA LEU A 284 -3.16 14.50 12.02
C LEU A 284 -1.74 14.86 11.59
N GLU A 285 -1.33 16.12 11.74
CA GLU A 285 -0.06 16.64 11.25
C GLU A 285 1.15 15.92 11.88
N GLY A 286 1.01 15.49 13.14
CA GLY A 286 2.04 14.74 13.86
C GLY A 286 2.31 13.35 13.29
N LEU A 287 1.42 12.79 12.46
CA LEU A 287 1.61 11.48 11.82
C LEU A 287 2.32 11.57 10.47
N LEU A 288 2.36 12.76 9.85
CA LEU A 288 2.97 12.97 8.54
C LEU A 288 4.45 12.60 8.45
N PRO A 289 5.32 12.94 9.44
CA PRO A 289 6.72 12.52 9.39
C PRO A 289 6.88 11.02 9.17
N THR A 290 6.17 10.19 9.96
CA THR A 290 6.23 8.73 9.85
C THR A 290 5.63 8.20 8.56
N VAL A 291 4.52 8.79 8.09
CA VAL A 291 3.93 8.43 6.79
C VAL A 291 4.93 8.67 5.67
N PHE A 292 5.58 9.83 5.64
CA PHE A 292 6.56 10.17 4.62
C PHE A 292 7.78 9.26 4.67
N GLU A 293 8.39 9.11 5.84
CA GLU A 293 9.58 8.27 6.05
C GLU A 293 9.34 6.84 5.54
N LEU A 294 8.30 6.18 6.04
CA LEU A 294 8.01 4.79 5.69
C LEU A 294 7.64 4.61 4.21
N THR A 295 6.99 5.60 3.60
CA THR A 295 6.63 5.57 2.19
C THR A 295 7.87 5.63 1.31
N ILE A 296 8.80 6.55 1.62
CA ILE A 296 10.03 6.74 0.86
C ILE A 296 10.96 5.53 1.06
N GLU A 297 11.09 5.03 2.29
CA GLU A 297 11.80 3.76 2.55
C GLU A 297 11.22 2.60 1.73
N ARG A 298 9.89 2.52 1.64
CA ARG A 298 9.23 1.47 0.87
C ARG A 298 9.52 1.59 -0.61
N PHE A 299 9.56 2.81 -1.15
CA PHE A 299 10.01 3.08 -2.50
C PHE A 299 11.45 2.57 -2.71
N TRP A 300 12.37 2.91 -1.81
CA TRP A 300 13.76 2.46 -1.93
C TRP A 300 13.92 0.94 -1.88
N ARG A 301 13.12 0.25 -1.05
CA ARG A 301 13.06 -1.22 -1.08
C ARG A 301 12.60 -1.72 -2.45
N ALA A 302 11.55 -1.14 -3.03
CA ALA A 302 11.07 -1.53 -4.36
C ALA A 302 12.12 -1.31 -5.44
N TRP A 303 12.84 -0.19 -5.36
CA TRP A 303 13.93 0.15 -6.26
C TRP A 303 15.10 -0.84 -6.14
N SER A 304 15.54 -1.11 -4.91
CA SER A 304 16.70 -1.98 -4.63
C SER A 304 16.43 -3.44 -5.02
N TYR A 305 15.20 -3.91 -4.84
CA TYR A 305 14.81 -5.28 -5.17
C TYR A 305 14.27 -5.45 -6.60
N ASN A 306 14.31 -4.40 -7.44
CA ASN A 306 13.76 -4.41 -8.80
C ASN A 306 12.33 -4.97 -8.85
N GLU A 307 11.49 -4.55 -7.91
CA GLU A 307 10.12 -5.05 -7.76
C GLU A 307 9.27 -4.82 -9.01
N HIS A 308 9.59 -3.76 -9.77
CA HIS A 308 9.06 -3.48 -11.08
C HIS A 308 10.18 -3.07 -12.05
N ALA A 309 9.88 -3.02 -13.34
CA ALA A 309 10.77 -2.45 -14.33
C ALA A 309 11.07 -0.97 -14.01
N LYS A 310 12.31 -0.52 -14.29
CA LYS A 310 12.76 0.85 -13.99
C LYS A 310 11.79 1.96 -14.43
N PRO A 311 11.20 1.95 -15.65
CA PRO A 311 10.24 2.97 -16.04
C PRO A 311 9.02 3.06 -15.12
N THR A 312 8.51 1.92 -14.66
CA THR A 312 7.38 1.86 -13.71
C THR A 312 7.77 2.43 -12.35
N LEU A 313 8.97 2.11 -11.86
CA LEU A 313 9.48 2.66 -10.60
C LEU A 313 9.65 4.18 -10.66
N ILE A 314 10.12 4.72 -11.80
CA ILE A 314 10.23 6.16 -12.02
C ILE A 314 8.87 6.85 -11.95
N VAL A 315 7.83 6.26 -12.57
CA VAL A 315 6.45 6.78 -12.48
C VAL A 315 5.94 6.70 -11.03
N ASN A 316 6.22 5.60 -10.33
CA ASN A 316 5.85 5.42 -8.93
C ASN A 316 6.51 6.48 -8.01
N ALA A 317 7.77 6.84 -8.25
CA ALA A 317 8.44 7.93 -7.53
C ALA A 317 7.71 9.27 -7.72
N GLY A 318 7.31 9.57 -8.96
CA GLY A 318 6.49 10.75 -9.26
C GLY A 318 5.16 10.74 -8.53
N ALA A 319 4.50 9.58 -8.44
CA ALA A 319 3.27 9.44 -7.67
C ALA A 319 3.51 9.69 -6.17
N VAL A 320 4.56 9.13 -5.57
CA VAL A 320 4.94 9.39 -4.17
C VAL A 320 5.16 10.88 -3.92
N LEU A 321 5.96 11.56 -4.76
CA LEU A 321 6.21 13.00 -4.65
C LEU A 321 4.93 13.83 -4.76
N LYS A 322 4.05 13.48 -5.70
CA LYS A 322 2.75 14.12 -5.86
C LYS A 322 1.90 13.99 -4.58
N HIS A 323 1.86 12.82 -3.95
CA HIS A 323 1.12 12.62 -2.70
C HIS A 323 1.72 13.41 -1.54
N ILE A 324 3.04 13.41 -1.38
CA ILE A 324 3.75 14.23 -0.38
C ILE A 324 3.37 15.69 -0.53
N LYS A 325 3.46 16.22 -1.76
CA LYS A 325 3.06 17.59 -2.08
C LYS A 325 1.61 17.86 -1.68
N THR A 326 0.67 16.99 -2.07
CA THR A 326 -0.75 17.16 -1.76
C THR A 326 -1.02 17.17 -0.26
N LEU A 327 -0.43 16.23 0.49
CA LEU A 327 -0.58 16.16 1.95
C LEU A 327 -0.07 17.42 2.64
N LEU A 328 1.10 17.92 2.23
CA LEU A 328 1.65 19.18 2.73
C LEU A 328 0.72 20.38 2.43
N GLN A 329 0.16 20.47 1.23
CA GLN A 329 -0.76 21.55 0.84
C GLN A 329 -2.10 21.51 1.57
N LEU A 330 -2.67 20.32 1.77
CA LEU A 330 -3.92 20.16 2.51
C LEU A 330 -3.74 20.61 3.96
N THR A 331 -2.58 20.30 4.53
CA THR A 331 -2.26 20.70 5.89
C THR A 331 -2.04 22.20 6.00
N SER A 332 -1.22 22.79 5.12
CA SER A 332 -0.93 24.23 5.16
C SER A 332 -2.15 25.13 4.93
N ARG A 333 -3.21 24.61 4.31
CA ARG A 333 -4.49 25.32 4.14
C ARG A 333 -5.35 25.35 5.40
N THR A 334 -5.17 24.38 6.29
CA THR A 334 -6.04 24.16 7.45
C THR A 334 -5.38 24.58 8.75
N THR A 335 -4.05 24.41 8.86
CA THR A 335 -3.27 24.75 10.05
C THR A 335 -1.87 25.21 9.67
N VAL A 336 -1.28 26.06 10.51
CA VAL A 336 0.16 26.37 10.42
C VAL A 336 0.90 25.28 11.18
N PHE A 337 1.83 24.57 10.53
CA PHE A 337 2.65 23.58 11.21
C PHE A 337 3.43 24.22 12.37
N SER A 338 3.39 23.58 13.54
CA SER A 338 4.28 23.97 14.63
C SER A 338 5.75 23.79 14.20
N PRO A 339 6.70 24.56 14.75
CA PRO A 339 8.11 24.41 14.44
C PRO A 339 8.65 22.99 14.70
N SER A 340 8.10 22.29 15.69
CA SER A 340 8.46 20.89 15.97
C SER A 340 8.01 19.96 14.83
N VAL A 341 6.75 20.06 14.39
CA VAL A 341 6.24 19.21 13.29
C VAL A 341 6.96 19.52 11.97
N GLN A 342 7.25 20.80 11.69
CA GLN A 342 8.08 21.18 10.54
C GLN A 342 9.45 20.49 10.58
N LYS A 343 10.11 20.51 11.74
CA LYS A 343 11.41 19.87 11.93
C LYS A 343 11.32 18.35 11.74
N ASP A 344 10.31 17.72 12.33
CA ASP A 344 10.11 16.27 12.24
C ASP A 344 9.86 15.82 10.79
N ILE A 345 9.06 16.58 10.02
CA ILE A 345 8.83 16.32 8.58
C ILE A 345 10.14 16.41 7.79
N LEU A 346 10.92 17.47 7.99
CA LEU A 346 12.18 17.64 7.26
C LEU A 346 13.23 16.61 7.66
N GLN A 347 13.29 16.23 8.93
CA GLN A 347 14.15 15.14 9.40
C GLN A 347 13.73 13.79 8.80
N ALA A 348 12.42 13.52 8.69
CA ALA A 348 11.92 12.34 8.00
C ALA A 348 12.33 12.31 6.52
N PHE A 349 12.25 13.44 5.81
CA PHE A 349 12.72 13.54 4.42
C PHE A 349 14.22 13.32 4.27
N ALA A 350 15.03 13.88 5.16
CA ALA A 350 16.47 13.65 5.17
C ALA A 350 16.78 12.18 5.48
N LYS A 351 16.26 11.63 6.58
CA LYS A 351 16.52 10.26 7.02
C LYS A 351 16.13 9.20 5.98
N SER A 352 15.08 9.45 5.20
CA SER A 352 14.58 8.53 4.17
C SER A 352 15.14 8.81 2.77
N ASP A 353 16.09 9.75 2.63
CA ASP A 353 16.76 10.08 1.38
C ASP A 353 15.80 10.55 0.27
N LEU A 354 14.84 11.43 0.62
CA LEU A 354 13.89 12.01 -0.36
C LEU A 354 14.62 12.72 -1.51
N LEU A 355 15.70 13.43 -1.18
CA LEU A 355 16.47 14.18 -2.16
C LEU A 355 17.22 13.25 -3.13
N ASP A 356 17.78 12.16 -2.63
CA ASP A 356 18.43 11.15 -3.46
C ASP A 356 17.43 10.46 -4.36
N MET A 357 16.17 10.29 -3.91
CA MET A 357 15.10 9.75 -4.74
C MET A 357 14.83 10.68 -5.93
N ALA A 358 14.78 11.99 -5.70
CA ALA A 358 14.61 12.98 -6.77
C ALA A 358 15.81 12.97 -7.75
N GLY A 359 17.03 12.95 -7.23
CA GLY A 359 18.24 12.86 -8.05
C GLY A 359 18.30 11.58 -8.90
N ALA A 360 17.98 10.43 -8.29
CA ALA A 360 17.91 9.15 -8.97
C ALA A 360 16.86 9.14 -10.09
N VAL A 361 15.68 9.72 -9.85
CA VAL A 361 14.64 9.86 -10.88
C VAL A 361 15.17 10.69 -12.05
N LEU A 362 15.69 11.89 -11.80
CA LEU A 362 16.22 12.79 -12.84
C LEU A 362 17.31 12.12 -13.69
N LEU A 363 18.24 11.38 -13.06
CA LEU A 363 19.33 10.68 -13.74
C LEU A 363 18.88 9.49 -14.60
N ASN A 364 17.68 8.96 -14.34
CA ASN A 364 17.11 7.80 -15.04
C ASN A 364 15.97 8.18 -16.01
N LEU A 365 15.64 9.46 -16.17
CA LEU A 365 14.71 9.90 -17.20
C LEU A 365 15.24 9.60 -18.60
N ASN A 366 14.33 9.42 -19.55
CA ASN A 366 14.71 9.02 -20.91
C ASN A 366 15.29 10.21 -21.70
N ALA A 367 16.62 10.32 -21.75
CA ALA A 367 17.32 11.36 -22.50
C ALA A 367 17.18 11.25 -24.03
N ASN A 368 16.72 10.09 -24.55
CA ASN A 368 16.54 9.87 -25.99
C ASN A 368 15.20 10.34 -26.53
N PHE A 369 14.32 10.82 -25.67
CA PHE A 369 12.95 11.06 -26.08
C PHE A 369 12.90 12.27 -27.05
N VAL A 370 12.36 12.07 -28.26
CA VAL A 370 12.19 13.11 -29.27
C VAL A 370 10.70 13.42 -29.44
N GLU A 371 10.35 14.71 -29.35
CA GLU A 371 8.99 15.28 -29.35
C GLU A 371 8.15 14.99 -30.62
N SER A 372 8.74 14.40 -31.67
CA SER A 372 8.20 14.41 -33.04
C SER A 372 7.63 13.09 -33.56
N THR A 373 7.39 12.07 -32.73
CA THR A 373 6.69 10.83 -33.18
C THR A 373 5.30 10.70 -32.54
N PRO A 374 4.20 10.79 -33.34
CA PRO A 374 2.82 10.72 -32.83
C PRO A 374 2.49 9.42 -32.08
N GLU A 375 3.21 8.33 -32.38
CA GLU A 375 2.99 7.00 -31.77
C GLU A 375 3.52 6.89 -30.33
N TYR A 376 4.32 7.86 -29.85
CA TYR A 376 4.94 7.85 -28.52
C TYR A 376 4.62 9.10 -27.68
N ALA A 377 3.58 9.86 -28.00
CA ALA A 377 3.21 11.10 -27.30
C ALA A 377 3.10 11.00 -25.75
N THR A 378 3.04 9.79 -25.19
CA THR A 378 3.02 9.52 -23.74
C THR A 378 4.38 9.71 -23.05
N GLY A 379 5.52 9.62 -23.74
CA GLY A 379 6.84 9.62 -23.07
C GLY A 379 7.48 11.00 -22.84
N VAL A 380 7.30 11.99 -23.74
CA VAL A 380 7.63 13.42 -23.45
C VAL A 380 6.81 13.88 -22.25
N ASP A 381 5.52 13.55 -22.26
CA ASP A 381 4.59 13.92 -21.21
C ASP A 381 5.06 13.38 -19.85
N VAL A 382 5.50 12.12 -19.78
CA VAL A 382 6.04 11.54 -18.54
C VAL A 382 7.32 12.25 -18.05
N ASN A 383 8.32 12.48 -18.90
CA ASN A 383 9.56 13.15 -18.48
C ASN A 383 9.28 14.57 -17.96
N CYS A 384 8.55 15.37 -18.75
CA CYS A 384 8.23 16.76 -18.41
C CYS A 384 7.33 16.83 -17.16
N ASN A 385 6.35 15.93 -17.04
CA ASN A 385 5.49 15.88 -15.86
C ASN A 385 6.28 15.51 -14.61
N LEU A 386 7.19 14.53 -14.67
CA LEU A 386 8.01 14.13 -13.53
C LEU A 386 8.97 15.24 -13.10
N MET A 387 9.63 15.88 -14.06
CA MET A 387 10.46 17.06 -13.84
C MET A 387 9.70 18.16 -13.09
N LYS A 388 8.50 18.51 -13.58
CA LYS A 388 7.62 19.49 -12.95
C LYS A 388 7.10 19.05 -11.58
N ILE A 389 6.81 17.76 -11.40
CA ILE A 389 6.41 17.20 -10.11
C ILE A 389 7.54 17.37 -9.09
N ILE A 390 8.78 17.05 -9.45
CA ILE A 390 9.94 17.24 -8.58
C ILE A 390 10.07 18.71 -8.22
N GLU A 391 10.21 19.60 -9.20
CA GLU A 391 10.39 21.04 -8.98
C GLU A 391 9.29 21.59 -8.05
N THR A 392 8.02 21.39 -8.40
CA THR A 392 6.90 21.96 -7.64
C THR A 392 6.67 21.28 -6.29
N THR A 393 7.19 20.07 -6.06
CA THR A 393 7.16 19.42 -4.73
C THR A 393 8.15 20.08 -3.80
N PHE A 394 9.39 20.32 -4.27
CA PHE A 394 10.42 20.95 -3.46
C PHE A 394 10.19 22.45 -3.26
N GLU A 395 9.66 23.16 -4.26
CA GLU A 395 9.17 24.54 -4.07
C GLU A 395 8.14 24.62 -2.95
N ASN A 396 7.21 23.67 -2.89
CA ASN A 396 6.19 23.60 -1.85
C ASN A 396 6.80 23.27 -0.47
N ILE A 397 7.77 22.35 -0.40
CA ILE A 397 8.54 22.09 0.83
C ILE A 397 9.22 23.38 1.30
N GLY A 398 9.89 24.09 0.40
CA GLY A 398 10.58 25.36 0.70
C GLY A 398 9.65 26.48 1.13
N ALA A 399 8.42 26.52 0.60
CA ALA A 399 7.43 27.54 0.95
C ALA A 399 6.73 27.29 2.30
N ILE A 400 6.57 26.02 2.69
CA ILE A 400 5.85 25.63 3.91
C ILE A 400 6.73 25.71 5.16
N HIS A 401 8.04 25.48 5.02
CA HIS A 401 8.96 25.39 6.15
C HIS A 401 9.75 26.68 6.36
N SER A 402 10.10 26.98 7.61
CA SER A 402 10.93 28.13 7.90
C SER A 402 12.35 27.99 7.31
N PRO A 403 12.97 29.08 6.82
CA PRO A 403 14.32 29.04 6.23
C PRO A 403 15.38 28.43 7.14
N THR A 404 15.34 28.76 8.43
CA THR A 404 16.31 28.28 9.42
C THR A 404 16.27 26.77 9.60
N ILE A 405 15.08 26.16 9.62
CA ILE A 405 14.93 24.70 9.77
C ILE A 405 15.35 23.98 8.47
N LEU A 406 15.05 24.56 7.29
CA LEU A 406 15.51 24.02 6.00
C LEU A 406 17.04 23.98 5.93
N GLU A 407 17.69 25.08 6.29
CA GLU A 407 19.15 25.15 6.33
C GLU A 407 19.75 24.16 7.33
N GLU A 408 19.15 24.01 8.52
CA GLU A 408 19.60 23.06 9.53
C GLU A 408 19.52 21.62 9.02
N CYS A 409 18.37 21.20 8.46
CA CYS A 409 18.12 19.81 8.10
C CYS A 409 18.90 19.36 6.85
N PHE A 410 19.11 20.26 5.88
CA PHE A 410 19.77 19.90 4.61
C PHE A 410 21.23 20.34 4.51
N ARG A 411 21.81 20.96 5.56
CA ARG A 411 23.21 21.46 5.55
C ARG A 411 24.22 20.44 5.03
N ASN A 412 24.06 19.18 5.42
CA ASN A 412 25.02 18.12 5.14
C ASN A 412 24.87 17.53 3.72
N TYR A 413 23.85 17.93 2.96
CA TYR A 413 23.63 17.42 1.60
C TYR A 413 24.46 18.12 0.53
N ALA A 414 25.18 19.20 0.85
CA ALA A 414 25.92 19.99 -0.14
C ALA A 414 26.92 19.16 -0.97
N ALA A 415 27.59 18.19 -0.35
CA ALA A 415 28.54 17.31 -1.05
C ALA A 415 27.83 16.34 -2.01
N ASP A 416 26.76 15.68 -1.56
CA ASP A 416 25.99 14.76 -2.41
C ASP A 416 25.25 15.49 -3.53
N TRP A 417 24.83 16.73 -3.26
CA TRP A 417 24.30 17.64 -4.24
C TRP A 417 25.25 17.88 -5.41
N ALA A 418 26.50 18.22 -5.09
CA ALA A 418 27.55 18.50 -6.07
C ALA A 418 27.83 17.27 -6.94
N LYS A 419 27.81 16.06 -6.36
CA LYS A 419 27.96 14.81 -7.12
C LYS A 419 26.87 14.64 -8.18
N VAL A 420 25.60 14.82 -7.81
CA VAL A 420 24.48 14.70 -8.76
C VAL A 420 24.56 15.78 -9.84
N GLN A 421 24.86 17.01 -9.44
CA GLN A 421 25.04 18.13 -10.36
C GLN A 421 26.15 17.86 -11.39
N HIS A 422 27.30 17.38 -10.90
CA HIS A 422 28.44 17.00 -11.73
C HIS A 422 28.07 15.91 -12.75
N GLN A 423 27.24 14.94 -12.38
CA GLN A 423 26.74 13.92 -13.31
C GLN A 423 25.90 14.53 -14.45
N PHE A 424 25.04 15.51 -14.19
CA PHE A 424 24.31 16.20 -15.26
C PHE A 424 25.26 16.95 -16.20
N VAL A 425 26.26 17.63 -15.63
CA VAL A 425 27.26 18.39 -16.40
C VAL A 425 28.09 17.47 -17.29
N ILE A 426 28.69 16.40 -16.74
CA ILE A 426 29.48 15.44 -17.53
C ILE A 426 28.62 14.84 -18.64
N ARG A 427 27.42 14.36 -18.31
CA ARG A 427 26.55 13.72 -19.32
C ARG A 427 26.14 14.69 -20.43
N GLY A 428 25.94 15.97 -20.11
CA GLY A 428 25.74 17.04 -21.09
C GLY A 428 26.98 17.27 -21.97
N MET A 429 28.16 17.43 -21.36
CA MET A 429 29.43 17.65 -22.07
C MET A 429 29.82 16.49 -22.99
N CYS A 430 29.60 15.25 -22.56
CA CYS A 430 29.85 14.07 -23.40
C CYS A 430 29.00 14.07 -24.68
N MET A 431 27.87 14.79 -24.72
CA MET A 431 27.08 14.92 -25.96
C MET A 431 27.68 15.95 -26.92
N ASP A 432 28.45 16.92 -26.44
CA ASP A 432 29.17 17.92 -27.27
C ASP A 432 30.36 17.29 -28.00
N LEU A 433 31.05 16.33 -27.38
CA LEU A 433 32.16 15.60 -28.02
C LEU A 433 31.73 14.76 -29.24
N HIS A 434 30.42 14.53 -29.39
CA HIS A 434 29.82 13.76 -30.49
C HIS A 434 28.85 14.60 -31.33
N SER A 435 28.78 15.93 -31.12
CA SER A 435 27.70 16.77 -31.63
C SER A 435 27.78 17.11 -33.12
N ASP A 436 28.87 16.79 -33.81
CA ASP A 436 29.13 17.40 -35.11
C ASP A 436 28.08 17.11 -36.19
N ARG A 437 27.23 16.05 -36.10
CA ARG A 437 26.25 15.76 -37.18
C ARG A 437 24.92 15.07 -36.81
N ILE A 438 24.53 14.89 -35.54
CA ILE A 438 23.35 14.06 -35.20
C ILE A 438 22.32 14.81 -34.32
N PRO A 439 21.10 15.09 -34.81
CA PRO A 439 20.04 15.78 -34.03
C PRO A 439 19.73 15.15 -32.66
N LYS A 440 19.96 13.85 -32.49
CA LYS A 440 19.76 13.13 -31.22
C LYS A 440 20.72 13.55 -30.09
N THR A 441 21.93 14.02 -30.41
CA THR A 441 22.90 14.45 -29.37
C THR A 441 22.49 15.78 -28.75
N MET A 442 21.98 16.72 -29.57
CA MET A 442 21.41 17.99 -29.11
C MET A 442 20.20 17.80 -28.19
N VAL A 443 19.32 16.84 -28.49
CA VAL A 443 18.16 16.50 -27.64
C VAL A 443 18.61 16.00 -26.27
N ARG A 444 19.59 15.09 -26.22
CA ARG A 444 20.16 14.58 -24.96
C ARG A 444 20.85 15.67 -24.14
N LYS A 445 21.60 16.57 -24.80
CA LYS A 445 22.26 17.70 -24.13
C LYS A 445 21.22 18.60 -23.45
N ARG A 446 20.21 19.04 -24.21
CA ARG A 446 19.11 19.87 -23.68
C ARG A 446 18.42 19.17 -22.52
N HIS A 447 18.21 17.85 -22.60
CA HIS A 447 17.63 17.08 -21.49
C HIS A 447 18.44 17.21 -20.20
N TYR A 448 19.76 17.00 -20.24
CA TYR A 448 20.60 17.11 -19.04
C TYR A 448 20.75 18.54 -18.55
N GLU A 449 20.75 19.53 -19.44
CA GLU A 449 20.69 20.95 -19.06
C GLU A 449 19.39 21.27 -18.31
N THR A 450 18.25 20.74 -18.77
CA THR A 450 16.97 20.87 -18.07
C THR A 450 16.99 20.17 -16.71
N CYS A 451 17.52 18.94 -16.61
CA CYS A 451 17.69 18.25 -15.32
C CYS A 451 18.55 19.07 -14.35
N ASN A 452 19.64 19.65 -14.83
CA ASN A 452 20.52 20.50 -14.03
C ASN A 452 19.82 21.78 -13.57
N GLY A 453 19.01 22.40 -14.43
CA GLY A 453 18.20 23.57 -14.08
C GLY A 453 17.18 23.26 -12.97
N ILE A 454 16.49 22.12 -13.07
CA ILE A 454 15.55 21.66 -12.04
C ILE A 454 16.28 21.36 -10.74
N TRP A 455 17.45 20.72 -10.80
CA TRP A 455 18.28 20.51 -9.62
C TRP A 455 18.58 21.85 -8.96
N ASP A 456 19.12 22.84 -9.68
CA ASP A 456 19.36 24.19 -9.13
C ASP A 456 18.10 24.85 -8.54
N SER A 457 16.92 24.67 -9.15
CA SER A 457 15.64 25.11 -8.56
C SER A 457 15.37 24.45 -7.20
N VAL A 458 15.57 23.14 -7.09
CA VAL A 458 15.42 22.40 -5.82
C VAL A 458 16.41 22.91 -4.77
N ALA A 459 17.68 23.17 -5.14
CA ALA A 459 18.69 23.73 -4.24
C ALA A 459 18.26 25.07 -3.64
N LYS A 460 17.68 25.95 -4.48
CA LYS A 460 17.16 27.25 -4.05
C LYS A 460 15.97 27.09 -3.12
N ALA A 461 15.04 26.19 -3.44
CA ALA A 461 13.87 25.93 -2.62
C ALA A 461 14.25 25.43 -1.21
N LEU A 462 15.30 24.61 -1.11
CA LEU A 462 15.83 24.08 0.15
C LEU A 462 16.87 24.99 0.84
N ARG A 463 17.10 26.21 0.31
CA ARG A 463 18.08 27.19 0.84
C ARG A 463 19.50 26.62 0.93
N GLN A 464 19.88 25.73 0.02
CA GLN A 464 21.21 25.10 0.01
C GLN A 464 22.21 25.78 -0.91
N LYS A 465 21.81 26.80 -1.68
CA LYS A 465 22.67 27.40 -2.71
C LYS A 465 24.01 27.90 -2.14
N ASP A 466 23.98 28.59 -1.02
CA ASP A 466 25.19 29.16 -0.41
C ASP A 466 26.08 28.06 0.18
N ASN A 467 25.47 27.01 0.77
CA ASN A 467 26.20 25.84 1.27
C ASN A 467 26.88 25.06 0.14
N ILE A 468 26.21 24.92 -1.01
CA ILE A 468 26.76 24.25 -2.20
C ILE A 468 27.91 25.06 -2.79
N GLN A 469 27.78 26.39 -2.86
CA GLN A 469 28.87 27.25 -3.33
C GLN A 469 30.10 27.15 -2.42
N ALA A 470 29.88 27.20 -1.10
CA ALA A 470 30.95 27.03 -0.11
C ALA A 470 31.61 25.65 -0.19
N ALA A 471 30.86 24.59 -0.53
CA ALA A 471 31.39 23.25 -0.72
C ALA A 471 32.11 23.07 -2.08
N GLY A 472 31.61 23.71 -3.14
CA GLY A 472 32.19 23.64 -4.49
C GLY A 472 33.57 24.28 -4.61
N ASP A 473 33.85 25.29 -3.78
CA ASP A 473 35.19 25.89 -3.66
C ASP A 473 36.24 24.90 -3.09
N TRP A 474 35.80 23.79 -2.46
CA TRP A 474 36.71 22.78 -1.89
C TRP A 474 37.00 21.58 -2.81
N ASP A 475 36.12 21.25 -3.77
CA ASP A 475 36.28 20.03 -4.59
C ASP A 475 36.57 20.28 -6.09
N ILE A 476 36.46 21.52 -6.57
CA ILE A 476 36.71 21.85 -8.00
C ILE A 476 37.97 22.75 -8.17
N GLY A 477 38.49 23.30 -7.08
CA GLY A 477 39.58 24.29 -7.08
C GLY A 477 41.01 23.75 -6.89
N GLY A 478 41.21 22.46 -6.63
CA GLY A 478 42.53 21.89 -6.32
C GLY A 478 43.09 21.02 -7.44
N GLU A 479 43.98 21.59 -8.26
CA GLU A 479 44.92 20.93 -9.19
C GLU A 479 44.39 19.85 -10.15
N ARG A 480 44.25 20.24 -11.42
CA ARG A 480 44.02 19.40 -12.62
C ARG A 480 42.82 18.45 -12.49
N ASP A 481 41.68 18.87 -13.06
CA ASP A 481 40.61 17.95 -13.47
C ASP A 481 41.21 16.79 -14.31
N PRO A 482 41.37 15.57 -13.74
CA PRO A 482 41.95 14.44 -14.45
C PRO A 482 40.96 13.86 -15.48
N HIS A 483 39.71 14.35 -15.48
CA HIS A 483 38.59 13.71 -16.17
C HIS A 483 38.30 14.25 -17.57
N ARG A 484 38.94 15.36 -17.97
CA ARG A 484 38.92 15.79 -19.38
C ARG A 484 39.49 14.71 -20.31
N ASP A 485 40.46 13.92 -19.84
CA ASP A 485 41.05 12.80 -20.58
C ASP A 485 40.31 11.46 -20.34
N THR A 486 39.52 11.33 -19.26
CA THR A 486 38.78 10.09 -18.94
C THR A 486 37.42 9.98 -19.66
N CYS A 487 36.86 11.08 -20.17
CA CYS A 487 35.60 11.06 -20.94
C CYS A 487 35.63 10.15 -22.19
N GLN A 488 36.81 9.82 -22.73
CA GLN A 488 36.95 8.85 -23.84
C GLN A 488 36.89 7.38 -23.38
N GLN A 489 37.12 7.08 -22.10
CA GLN A 489 37.18 5.70 -21.58
C GLN A 489 35.84 5.19 -21.01
N PHE A 490 34.91 6.08 -20.66
CA PHE A 490 33.65 5.71 -20.01
C PHE A 490 32.55 5.18 -20.94
N SER A 491 32.71 5.22 -22.27
CA SER A 491 31.71 4.66 -23.19
C SER A 491 31.53 3.15 -23.06
N HIS A 492 32.54 2.42 -22.53
CA HIS A 492 32.55 0.97 -22.40
C HIS A 492 32.04 0.44 -21.04
N VAL A 493 31.87 1.29 -20.02
CA VAL A 493 31.46 0.86 -18.66
C VAL A 493 29.93 0.70 -18.52
N PHE A 494 29.15 1.07 -19.55
CA PHE A 494 27.69 1.11 -19.48
C PHE A 494 26.97 -0.05 -20.19
N ASP A 495 27.56 -1.24 -20.23
CA ASP A 495 26.85 -2.48 -20.57
C ASP A 495 26.05 -2.98 -19.33
N PRO A 496 24.71 -3.08 -19.38
CA PRO A 496 23.86 -3.42 -18.23
C PRO A 496 24.01 -4.87 -17.74
N SER A 497 24.82 -5.70 -18.38
CA SER A 497 24.89 -7.15 -18.15
C SER A 497 25.72 -7.61 -16.93
N HIS A 498 26.38 -6.69 -16.21
CA HIS A 498 27.44 -7.06 -15.24
C HIS A 498 27.33 -6.54 -13.78
N ALA A 499 26.14 -6.27 -13.24
CA ALA A 499 26.01 -5.92 -11.82
C ALA A 499 25.24 -6.98 -11.01
N SER A 500 25.96 -7.93 -10.39
CA SER A 500 25.42 -8.91 -9.43
C SER A 500 25.68 -8.46 -7.98
N GLY A 501 24.72 -7.75 -7.38
CA GLY A 501 24.72 -7.41 -5.94
C GLY A 501 23.72 -6.29 -5.59
N PRO A 502 23.24 -6.19 -4.33
CA PRO A 502 22.19 -5.25 -3.94
C PRO A 502 22.73 -3.81 -3.88
N PRO A 503 22.07 -2.81 -4.51
CA PRO A 503 22.55 -1.43 -4.45
C PRO A 503 21.88 -0.64 -3.34
N SER A 504 22.67 0.01 -2.48
CA SER A 504 22.34 1.32 -1.92
C SER A 504 22.90 2.41 -2.85
N PHE A 505 22.45 3.66 -2.74
CA PHE A 505 23.02 4.79 -3.52
C PHE A 505 24.54 4.92 -3.33
N ALA A 506 25.05 4.57 -2.13
CA ALA A 506 26.48 4.45 -1.87
C ALA A 506 27.17 3.35 -2.69
N ASN A 507 26.50 2.24 -3.03
CA ASN A 507 27.02 1.21 -3.93
C ASN A 507 26.97 1.65 -5.41
N LEU A 508 26.00 2.47 -5.77
CA LEU A 508 25.88 3.09 -7.09
C LEU A 508 27.00 4.13 -7.32
N LEU A 509 27.39 4.86 -6.26
CA LEU A 509 28.56 5.75 -6.25
C LEU A 509 29.89 4.99 -6.21
N LYS A 510 29.99 3.83 -5.54
CA LYS A 510 31.19 2.96 -5.57
C LYS A 510 31.46 2.37 -6.95
N LEU A 511 30.43 2.09 -7.75
CA LEU A 511 30.59 1.69 -9.16
C LEU A 511 31.11 2.84 -10.05
N LEU A 512 30.97 4.09 -9.60
CA LEU A 512 31.40 5.28 -10.31
C LEU A 512 32.77 5.82 -9.83
N ASN A 513 33.39 5.15 -8.84
CA ASN A 513 34.69 5.54 -8.31
C ASN A 513 35.59 4.29 -8.17
N PRO A 514 36.44 3.96 -9.17
CA PRO A 514 37.30 2.78 -9.08
C PRO A 514 38.58 3.02 -8.25
N TRP A 515 38.59 4.02 -7.36
CA TRP A 515 39.71 4.34 -6.46
C TRP A 515 39.22 4.63 -5.04
#